data_AF-A0A351DHK3-F1
#
_entry.id   AF-A0A351DHK3-F1
#
_cell.length_a   1.000
_cell.length_b   1.000
_cell.length_c   1.000
_cell.angle_alpha   90.00
_cell.angle_beta   90.00
_cell.angle_gamma   90.00
#
_symmetry.space_group_name_H-M   'P 1'
#
loop_
_entity.id
_entity.type
_entity.pdbx_description
1 polymer ?
#
loop_
_entity_poly.entity_id
_entity_poly.type
_entity_poly.pdbx_seq_one_letter_code
_entity_poly.pdbx_strand_id
1 'polypeptide(L)' 'IGKVLLEVGLDPASVREGFANGQTLGDTAEANGISPETIVDAIVDAMTERLNQAIADGKLTPEEAAEKAAGIPERAT' A
#
# COMPACT_ATOMS: atom_id res chain seq x y z
N ILE A 1 4.73 -3.43 -1.95
CA ILE A 1 4.73 -1.95 -1.84
C ILE A 1 5.05 -1.29 -3.17
N GLY A 2 6.18 -1.57 -3.84
CA GLY A 2 6.44 -0.99 -5.17
C GLY A 2 5.31 -1.19 -6.21
N LYS A 3 4.70 -2.39 -6.24
CA LYS A 3 3.55 -2.68 -7.12
C LYS A 3 2.28 -1.89 -6.78
N VAL A 4 2.09 -1.58 -5.50
CA VAL A 4 0.89 -0.93 -4.94
C VAL A 4 0.82 0.53 -5.34
N LEU A 5 1.96 1.20 -5.24
CA LEU A 5 2.11 2.58 -5.68
C LEU A 5 1.74 2.68 -7.16
N LEU A 6 2.22 1.74 -7.98
CA LEU A 6 1.90 1.66 -9.40
C LEU A 6 0.40 1.47 -9.68
N GLU A 7 -0.30 0.68 -8.85
CA GLU A 7 -1.74 0.42 -8.98
C GLU A 7 -2.61 1.68 -8.75
N VAL A 8 -2.20 2.57 -7.86
CA VAL A 8 -2.86 3.87 -7.67
C VAL A 8 -2.29 5.00 -8.52
N GLY A 9 -1.48 4.66 -9.52
CA GLY A 9 -0.92 5.63 -10.47
C GLY A 9 0.28 6.40 -9.92
N LEU A 10 0.87 5.97 -8.81
CA LEU A 10 2.07 6.55 -8.22
C LEU A 10 3.31 5.77 -8.66
N ASP A 11 4.19 6.38 -9.43
CA ASP A 11 5.41 5.69 -9.87
C ASP A 11 6.32 5.38 -8.67
N PRO A 12 6.64 4.09 -8.38
CA PRO A 12 7.57 3.74 -7.31
C PRO A 12 8.97 4.35 -7.50
N ALA A 13 9.36 4.71 -8.73
CA ALA A 13 10.59 5.46 -8.97
C ALA A 13 10.46 6.89 -8.45
N SER A 14 9.37 7.60 -8.77
CA SER A 14 9.11 8.95 -8.26
C SER A 14 8.97 8.98 -6.74
N VAL A 15 8.37 7.95 -6.14
CA VAL A 15 8.32 7.79 -4.68
C VAL A 15 9.70 7.63 -4.07
N ARG A 16 10.54 6.78 -4.66
CA ARG A 16 11.91 6.58 -4.20
C ARG A 16 12.75 7.86 -4.33
N GLU A 17 12.55 8.61 -5.41
CA GLU A 17 13.19 9.89 -5.63
C GLU A 17 12.70 10.95 -4.64
N GLY A 18 11.39 11.02 -4.39
CA GLY A 18 10.78 11.86 -3.35
C GLY A 18 11.41 11.60 -1.98
N PHE A 19 11.51 10.32 -1.58
CA PHE A 19 12.19 9.96 -0.33
C PHE A 19 13.67 10.36 -0.31
N ALA A 20 14.38 10.23 -1.43
CA ALA A 20 15.78 10.68 -1.54
C ALA A 20 15.91 12.20 -1.40
N ASN A 21 14.89 12.94 -1.82
CA ASN A 21 14.77 14.40 -1.66
C ASN A 21 14.15 14.82 -0.31
N GLY A 22 13.88 13.87 0.59
CA GLY A 22 13.30 14.13 1.91
C GLY A 22 11.79 14.35 1.93
N GLN A 23 11.10 14.09 0.82
CA GLN A 23 9.64 14.12 0.75
C GLN A 23 9.04 12.86 1.36
N THR A 24 7.83 12.99 1.90
CA THR A 24 7.05 11.84 2.37
C THR A 24 6.29 11.18 1.23
N LEU A 25 5.73 9.99 1.51
CA LEU A 25 4.83 9.30 0.58
C LEU A 25 3.60 10.16 0.25
N GLY A 26 3.07 10.88 1.26
CA GLY A 26 1.95 11.80 1.10
C GLY A 26 2.31 12.99 0.21
N ASP A 27 3.45 13.65 0.46
CA ASP A 27 3.91 14.78 -0.37
C ASP A 27 4.12 14.36 -1.83
N THR A 28 4.68 13.16 -2.04
CA THR A 28 4.93 12.65 -3.39
C THR A 28 3.62 12.28 -4.09
N ALA A 29 2.64 11.76 -3.36
CA ALA A 29 1.33 11.47 -3.91
C ALA A 29 0.53 12.72 -4.24
N GLU A 30 0.51 13.71 -3.35
CA GLU A 30 -0.12 15.01 -3.62
C GLU A 30 0.51 15.68 -4.85
N ALA A 31 1.84 15.61 -4.98
CA ALA A 31 2.55 16.12 -6.16
C ALA A 31 2.16 15.40 -7.47
N ASN A 32 1.72 14.14 -7.39
CA ASN A 32 1.19 13.36 -8.51
C ASN A 32 -0.35 13.46 -8.64
N GLY A 33 -1.01 14.28 -7.83
CA GLY A 33 -2.46 14.46 -7.85
C GLY A 33 -3.25 13.32 -7.20
N ILE A 34 -2.59 12.50 -6.39
CA ILE A 34 -3.18 11.36 -5.69
C ILE A 34 -3.49 11.78 -4.25
N SER A 35 -4.75 11.63 -3.85
CA SER A 35 -5.18 12.01 -2.50
C SER A 35 -4.66 11.02 -1.45
N PRO A 36 -4.41 11.47 -0.21
CA PRO A 36 -3.97 10.59 0.88
C PRO A 36 -4.92 9.40 1.11
N GLU A 37 -6.23 9.62 0.98
CA GLU A 37 -7.25 8.56 1.07
C GLU A 37 -7.04 7.47 -0.01
N THR A 38 -6.73 7.88 -1.25
CA THR A 38 -6.42 6.94 -2.33
C THR A 38 -5.17 6.12 -2.04
N ILE A 39 -4.18 6.68 -1.34
CA ILE A 39 -2.99 5.93 -0.91
C ILE A 39 -3.37 4.91 0.17
N VAL A 40 -4.19 5.30 1.14
CA VAL A 40 -4.67 4.40 2.20
C VAL A 40 -5.43 3.24 1.59
N ASP A 41 -6.37 3.52 0.68
CA ASP A 41 -7.13 2.50 -0.05
C ASP A 41 -6.20 1.59 -0.86
N ALA A 42 -5.20 2.15 -1.56
CA ALA A 42 -4.16 1.38 -2.26
C ALA A 42 -3.47 0.38 -1.35
N ILE A 43 -3.04 0.87 -0.18
CA ILE A 43 -2.28 0.09 0.79
C ILE A 43 -3.16 -1.03 1.33
N VAL A 44 -4.43 -0.75 1.64
CA VAL A 44 -5.41 -1.74 2.09
C VAL A 44 -5.63 -2.82 1.02
N ASP A 45 -5.91 -2.42 -0.21
CA ASP A 45 -6.16 -3.35 -1.31
C ASP A 45 -4.95 -4.24 -1.59
N ALA A 46 -3.76 -3.66 -1.67
CA ALA A 46 -2.58 -4.45 -1.95
C ALA A 46 -2.12 -5.33 -0.78
N MET A 47 -2.33 -4.89 0.46
CA MET A 47 -2.10 -5.74 1.61
C MET A 47 -3.10 -6.91 1.61
N THR A 48 -4.35 -6.68 1.24
CA THR A 48 -5.37 -7.72 1.04
C THR A 48 -4.95 -8.70 -0.07
N GLU A 49 -4.50 -8.20 -1.22
CA GLU A 49 -3.96 -9.01 -2.33
C GLU A 49 -2.78 -9.88 -1.85
N ARG A 50 -1.89 -9.30 -1.04
CA ARG A 50 -0.71 -9.99 -0.52
C ARG A 50 -1.06 -11.04 0.53
N LEU A 51 -2.08 -10.78 1.35
CA LEU A 51 -2.65 -11.75 2.27
C LEU A 51 -3.30 -12.89 1.50
N ASN A 52 -4.08 -12.60 0.45
CA ASN A 52 -4.67 -13.61 -0.44
C ASN A 52 -3.60 -14.47 -1.13
N GLN A 53 -2.52 -13.86 -1.61
CA GLN A 53 -1.36 -14.59 -2.14
C GLN A 53 -0.69 -15.46 -1.06
N ALA A 54 -0.58 -14.98 0.18
CA ALA A 54 -0.02 -15.76 1.28
C ALA A 54 -0.92 -16.95 1.66
N ILE A 55 -2.25 -16.81 1.56
CA ILE A 55 -3.19 -17.94 1.69
C ILE A 55 -2.97 -18.95 0.57
N ALA A 56 -2.90 -18.48 -0.68
CA ALA A 56 -2.70 -19.33 -1.85
C ALA A 56 -1.35 -20.07 -1.81
N ASP A 57 -0.30 -19.40 -1.30
CA ASP A 57 1.02 -19.98 -1.04
C ASP A 57 1.03 -20.94 0.17
N GLY A 58 -0.08 -21.06 0.91
CA GLY A 58 -0.18 -21.86 2.14
C GLY A 58 0.65 -21.33 3.31
N LYS A 59 1.12 -20.08 3.22
CA LYS A 59 1.91 -19.40 4.26
C LYS A 59 1.04 -18.75 5.34
N LEU A 60 -0.26 -18.60 5.09
CA LEU A 60 -1.21 -17.96 5.97
C LEU A 60 -2.58 -18.65 5.87
N THR A 61 -3.35 -18.69 6.95
CA THR A 61 -4.75 -19.14 6.86
C THR A 61 -5.68 -17.98 6.47
N PRO A 62 -6.87 -18.25 5.90
CA PRO A 62 -7.86 -17.21 5.60
C PRO A 62 -8.27 -16.39 6.83
N GLU A 63 -8.29 -17.02 8.01
CA GLU A 63 -8.61 -16.38 9.28
C GLU A 63 -7.49 -15.42 9.72
N GLU A 64 -6.23 -15.83 9.61
CA GLU A 64 -5.07 -14.97 9.89
C GLU A 64 -4.97 -13.80 8.89
N ALA A 65 -5.40 -14.03 7.64
CA ALA A 65 -5.46 -12.99 6.63
C ALA A 65 -6.52 -11.95 6.96
N ALA A 66 -7.71 -12.38 7.36
CA ALA A 66 -8.79 -11.48 7.76
C ALA A 66 -8.41 -10.66 9.00
N GLU A 67 -7.76 -11.27 10.00
CA GLU A 67 -7.28 -10.58 11.19
C GLU A 67 -6.21 -9.53 10.86
N LYS A 68 -5.24 -9.89 10.00
CA LYS A 68 -4.24 -8.93 9.52
C LYS A 68 -4.87 -7.82 8.69
N ALA A 69 -5.89 -8.14 7.89
CA ALA A 69 -6.57 -7.16 7.04
C ALA A 69 -7.32 -6.12 7.88
N ALA A 70 -7.98 -6.56 8.95
CA ALA A 70 -8.70 -5.70 9.88
C ALA A 70 -7.79 -4.67 10.59
N GLY A 71 -6.50 -4.98 10.79
CA GLY A 71 -5.51 -4.07 11.37
C GLY A 71 -4.81 -3.12 10.38
N ILE A 72 -5.02 -3.28 9.07
CA ILE A 72 -4.41 -2.39 8.06
C ILE A 72 -4.93 -0.93 8.15
N PRO A 73 -6.24 -0.66 8.29
CA PRO A 73 -6.71 0.72 8.35
C PRO A 73 -6.11 1.50 9.53
N GLU A 74 -5.96 0.89 10.71
CA GLU A 74 -5.29 1.52 11.87
C GLU A 74 -3.79 1.77 11.65
N ARG A 75 -3.17 1.02 10.75
CA ARG A 75 -1.74 1.14 10.40
C ARG A 75 -1.48 2.14 9.28
N ALA A 76 -2.53 2.55 8.56
CA ALA A 76 -2.47 3.39 7.37
C ALA A 76 -2.86 4.85 7.64
N THR A 77 -3.62 5.12 8.72
CA THR A 77 -3.82 6.45 9.32
C THR A 77 -2.64 6.88 10.18
#